data_AF-A0A6L7PX28-F1
#
_entry.id   AF-A0A6L7PX28-F1
#
_cell.length_a   1.000
_cell.length_b   1.000
_cell.length_c   1.000
_cell.angle_alpha   90.00
_cell.angle_beta   90.00
_cell.angle_gamma   90.00
#
_symmetry.space_group_name_H-M   'P 1'
#
loop_
_entity.id
_entity.type
_entity.pdbx_description
1 polymer ?
#
loop_
_entity_poly.entity_id
_entity_poly.type
_entity_poly.pdbx_seq_one_letter_code
_entity_poly.pdbx_strand_id
1 'polypeptide(L)' 'MSLMDAEQVICINSDGYQASLVVQKTYRTIPDEEAEQHGLIRVIDETEEDYLYPASYFVAAESARDAERQSHVAD' A
#
# COMPACT_ATOMS: atom_id res chain seq x y z
N MET A 1 -7.24 11.92 -8.08
CA MET A 1 -6.15 11.39 -7.25
C MET A 1 -5.71 10.08 -7.88
N SER A 2 -4.49 10.01 -8.37
CA SER A 2 -3.92 8.75 -8.84
C SER A 2 -3.57 7.90 -7.61
N LEU A 3 -3.68 6.57 -7.75
CA LEU A 3 -3.15 5.61 -6.76
C LEU A 3 -1.65 5.80 -6.53
N MET A 4 -0.96 6.32 -7.55
CA MET A 4 0.48 6.50 -7.62
C MET A 4 0.98 7.73 -6.85
N ASP A 5 0.08 8.67 -6.53
CA ASP A 5 0.36 9.82 -5.66
C ASP A 5 0.12 9.51 -4.18
N ALA A 6 -0.47 8.34 -3.87
CA ALA A 6 -0.85 7.99 -2.52
C ALA A 6 0.32 7.31 -1.79
N GLU A 7 0.80 7.90 -0.69
CA GLU A 7 1.88 7.32 0.15
C GLU A 7 1.51 5.96 0.76
N GLN A 8 0.21 5.69 0.88
CA GLN A 8 -0.33 4.47 1.45
C GLN A 8 -1.52 3.98 0.63
N VAL A 9 -1.64 2.67 0.55
CA VAL A 9 -2.72 1.98 -0.15
C VAL A 9 -3.27 0.83 0.69
N ILE A 10 -4.55 0.52 0.51
CA ILE A 10 -5.21 -0.60 1.16
C ILE A 10 -5.40 -1.71 0.14
N CYS A 11 -4.97 -2.93 0.49
CA CYS A 11 -5.21 -4.11 -0.33
C CYS A 11 -6.70 -4.48 -0.30
N ILE A 12 -7.32 -4.60 -1.47
CA ILE A 12 -8.72 -5.00 -1.66
C ILE A 12 -8.87 -6.36 -2.34
N ASN A 13 -7.77 -6.90 -2.90
CA ASN A 13 -7.72 -8.23 -3.50
C ASN A 13 -6.35 -8.86 -3.25
N SER A 14 -6.30 -10.16 -2.96
CA SER A 14 -5.08 -10.96 -2.80
C SER A 14 -5.08 -12.25 -3.62
N ASP A 15 -5.96 -12.37 -4.62
CA ASP A 15 -6.07 -13.55 -5.47
C ASP A 15 -4.73 -13.89 -6.13
N GLY A 16 -4.23 -15.10 -5.85
CA GLY A 16 -2.93 -15.59 -6.33
C GLY A 16 -1.73 -15.19 -5.47
N TYR A 17 -1.94 -14.34 -4.46
CA TYR A 17 -0.89 -13.78 -3.58
C TYR A 17 -1.27 -13.86 -2.10
N GLN A 18 -2.13 -14.80 -1.69
CA GLN A 18 -2.63 -14.88 -0.30
C GLN A 18 -1.54 -15.11 0.76
N ALA A 19 -0.35 -15.55 0.35
CA ALA A 19 0.81 -15.70 1.23
C ALA A 19 1.54 -14.37 1.53
N SER A 20 1.35 -13.35 0.67
CA SER A 20 2.05 -12.05 0.76
C SER A 20 1.09 -10.87 0.98
N LEU A 21 -0.13 -10.97 0.45
CA LEU A 21 -1.15 -9.93 0.53
C LEU A 21 -2.26 -10.30 1.51
N VAL A 22 -2.54 -9.36 2.41
CA VAL A 22 -3.62 -9.42 3.38
C VAL A 22 -4.65 -8.35 3.01
N VAL A 23 -5.85 -8.79 2.66
CA VAL A 23 -6.95 -7.87 2.32
C VAL A 23 -7.29 -7.00 3.54
N GLN A 24 -7.61 -5.72 3.30
CA GLN A 24 -7.82 -4.65 4.28
C GLN A 24 -6.56 -4.21 5.04
N LYS A 25 -5.38 -4.76 4.75
CA LYS A 25 -4.12 -4.26 5.28
C LYS A 25 -3.66 -3.05 4.47
N THR A 26 -3.06 -2.08 5.17
CA THR A 26 -2.42 -0.91 4.56
C THR A 26 -0.95 -1.22 4.27
N TYR A 27 -0.50 -0.79 3.10
CA TYR A 27 0.88 -0.91 2.63
C TYR A 27 1.38 0.47 2.23
N ARG A 28 2.69 0.72 2.41
CA ARG A 28 3.33 1.94 1.90
C ARG A 28 3.64 1.76 0.42
N THR A 29 3.57 2.83 -0.36
CA THR A 29 3.93 2.81 -1.78
C THR A 29 5.30 3.45 -2.00
N ILE A 30 5.94 3.08 -3.10
CA ILE A 30 7.12 3.78 -3.63
C ILE A 30 6.78 4.21 -5.06
N PRO A 31 7.02 5.48 -5.44
CA PRO A 31 6.88 5.92 -6.82
C PRO A 31 7.77 5.09 -7.76
N ASP A 32 7.19 4.54 -8.82
CA ASP A 32 7.88 3.67 -9.76
C ASP A 32 7.24 3.78 -11.15
N GLU A 33 7.73 4.73 -11.94
CA GLU A 33 7.20 5.01 -13.28
C GLU A 33 7.25 3.79 -14.22
N GLU A 34 8.19 2.87 -14.02
CA GLU A 34 8.29 1.65 -14.82
C GLU A 34 7.16 0.67 -14.46
N ALA A 35 6.96 0.41 -13.17
CA ALA A 35 5.85 -0.41 -12.70
C ALA A 35 4.49 0.15 -13.14
N GLU A 36 4.32 1.46 -13.05
CA GLU A 36 3.09 2.14 -13.44
C GLU A 36 2.74 1.93 -14.91
N GLN A 37 3.73 1.99 -15.81
CA GLN A 37 3.54 1.71 -17.24
C GLN A 37 3.05 0.28 -17.50
N HIS A 38 3.32 -0.64 -16.57
CA HIS A 38 2.88 -2.02 -16.60
C HIS A 38 1.58 -2.29 -15.81
N GLY A 39 0.96 -1.25 -15.24
CA GLY A 39 -0.23 -1.39 -14.39
C GLY A 39 0.07 -2.05 -13.04
N LEU A 40 1.33 -1.96 -12.60
CA LEU A 40 1.81 -2.47 -11.33
C LEU A 40 1.96 -1.32 -10.32
N ILE A 41 2.00 -1.68 -9.04
CA ILE A 41 2.31 -0.79 -7.93
C ILE A 41 3.41 -1.42 -7.09
N ARG A 42 4.41 -0.61 -6.72
CA ARG A 42 5.47 -1.01 -5.80
C ARG A 42 5.05 -0.68 -4.37
N VAL A 43 4.96 -1.71 -3.52
CA VAL A 43 4.56 -1.57 -2.12
C VAL A 43 5.60 -2.16 -1.19
N ILE A 44 5.73 -1.58 0.01
CA ILE A 44 6.57 -2.10 1.09
C ILE A 44 5.66 -2.81 2.09
N ASP A 45 6.03 -4.03 2.46
CA ASP A 45 5.34 -4.80 3.50
C ASP A 45 5.94 -4.54 4.91
N GLU A 46 5.77 -5.48 5.83
CA GLU A 46 6.27 -5.39 7.21
C GLU A 46 7.71 -5.85 7.39
N THR A 47 8.30 -6.50 6.38
CA THR A 47 9.73 -6.88 6.38
C THR A 47 10.62 -5.76 5.84
N GLU A 48 10.02 -4.61 5.48
CA GLU A 48 10.67 -3.49 4.79
C GLU A 48 11.18 -3.81 3.39
N GLU A 49 10.74 -4.92 2.81
CA GLU A 49 11.04 -5.29 1.43
C GLU A 49 9.99 -4.73 0.47
N ASP A 50 10.43 -4.34 -0.73
CA ASP A 50 9.54 -3.84 -1.78
C ASP A 50 9.13 -4.95 -2.76
N TYR A 51 7.85 -4.95 -3.11
CA TYR A 51 7.26 -5.92 -4.03
C TYR A 51 6.34 -5.24 -5.04
N LEU A 52 6.24 -5.82 -6.23
CA LEU A 52 5.35 -5.37 -7.30
C LEU A 52 4.09 -6.23 -7.36
N TYR A 53 2.93 -5.57 -7.38
CA TYR A 53 1.63 -6.21 -7.52
C TYR A 53 0.75 -5.46 -8.52
N PRO A 54 -0.33 -6.08 -9.03
CA PRO A 54 -1.30 -5.36 -9.85
C PRO A 54 -1.87 -4.16 -9.10
N ALA A 55 -1.80 -2.96 -9.68
CA ALA A 55 -2.33 -1.75 -9.06
C ALA A 55 -3.84 -1.86 -8.76
N SER A 56 -4.57 -2.66 -9.54
CA SER A 56 -6.00 -2.95 -9.34
C SER A 56 -6.33 -3.71 -8.05
N TYR A 57 -5.32 -4.24 -7.35
CA TYR A 57 -5.52 -4.93 -6.07
C TYR A 57 -5.58 -3.94 -4.90
N PHE A 58 -5.39 -2.65 -5.18
CA PHE A 58 -5.23 -1.63 -4.16
C PHE A 58 -6.15 -0.43 -4.41
N VAL A 59 -6.47 0.25 -3.32
CA VAL A 59 -7.13 1.56 -3.33
C VAL A 59 -6.27 2.54 -2.51
N ALA A 60 -6.26 3.81 -2.89
CA ALA A 60 -5.56 4.83 -2.12
C ALA A 60 -6.12 4.88 -0.69
N ALA A 61 -5.24 4.81 0.31
CA ALA A 61 -5.65 5.09 1.67
C ALA A 61 -5.92 6.59 1.76
N GLU A 62 -7.15 6.99 2.07
CA GLU A 62 -7.41 8.37 2.44
C GLU A 62 -6.73 8.61 3.78
N SER A 63 -5.51 9.16 3.74
CA SER A 63 -4.88 9.74 4.92
C SER A 63 -5.82 10.82 5.43
N ALA A 64 -6.57 10.53 6.49
CA ALA A 64 -7.16 11.56 7.32
C ALA A 64 -6.00 12.43 7.81
N ARG A 65 -5.70 13.51 7.08
CA ARG A 65 -4.67 14.50 7.47
C ARG A 65 -5.04 15.26 8.75
N ASP A 66 -6.11 14.85 9.44
CA ASP A 66 -6.52 15.29 10.77
C ASP A 66 -6.69 14.12 11.77
N ALA A 67 -5.73 13.18 11.81
CA ALA A 67 -5.61 12.23 12.90
C ALA A 67 -4.31 12.47 13.69
N GLU A 68 -4.19 13.67 14.28
CA GLU A 68 -3.29 13.84 15.42
C GLU A 68 -3.70 12.88 16.54
N ARG A 69 -2.72 12.14 17.08
CA ARG A 69 -2.75 11.21 18.22
C ARG A 69 -3.36 9.83 17.97
N GLN A 70 -2.49 8.82 17.98
CA GLN A 70 -2.56 7.82 19.05
C GLN A 70 -1.15 7.29 19.41
N SER A 71 -0.74 7.74 20.59
CA SER A 71 0.37 7.37 21.45
C SER A 71 0.82 5.90 21.36
N HIS A 72 2.12 5.68 21.14
CA HIS A 72 2.81 4.54 21.75
C HIS A 72 3.32 5.01 23.11
N VAL A 73 2.56 4.74 24.18
CA VAL A 73 3.13 4.70 25.53
C VAL A 73 3.84 3.36 25.62
N ALA A 74 5.16 3.40 25.76
CA ALA A 74 5.91 2.29 26.33
C ALA A 74 5.55 2.19 27.82
N ASP A 75 5.14 1.00 28.27
CA ASP A 75 5.26 0.60 29.68
C ASP A 75 6.57 -0.17 29.84
#